data_AF-A0A174QYR3-F1
#
_entry.id   AF-A0A174QYR3-F1
#
_cell.length_a   1.000
_cell.length_b   1.000
_cell.length_c   1.000
_cell.angle_alpha   90.00
_cell.angle_beta   90.00
_cell.angle_gamma   90.00
#
_symmetry.space_group_name_H-M   'P 1'
#
loop_
_entity.id
_entity.type
_entity.pdbx_description
1 polymer ?
#
loop_
_entity_poly.entity_id
_entity_poly.type
_entity_poly.pdbx_seq_one_letter_code
_entity_poly.pdbx_strand_id
1 'polypeptide(L)'
;MEKRTYYNEGNPNNITRAALFIFFMRTCYNGIYSVNHSGKLSVTFGAGGRVKLLEEELIRFNHKLLQDVVILDGDYRQTAEYTGANSLFYFDPPYKPVNEGNSCTSYMPQDFGDEEQINLANFNE
;
A
#
# COMPACT_ATOMS: atom_id res chain seq x y z
N MET A 1 -15.21 5.23 -14.59
CA MET A 1 -15.88 5.75 -13.37
C MET A 1 -16.68 4.65 -12.66
N GLU A 2 -17.53 3.91 -13.36
CA GLU A 2 -18.34 2.81 -12.79
C GLU A 2 -17.55 1.78 -11.96
N LYS A 3 -16.41 1.27 -12.49
CA LYS A 3 -15.57 0.32 -11.75
C LYS A 3 -14.97 0.90 -10.46
N ARG A 4 -14.68 2.20 -10.41
CA ARG A 4 -14.17 2.87 -9.20
C ARG A 4 -15.28 3.03 -8.16
N THR A 5 -16.49 3.38 -8.61
CA THR A 5 -17.68 3.39 -7.75
C THR A 5 -17.93 1.99 -7.16
N TYR A 6 -17.91 0.95 -7.99
CA TYR A 6 -18.07 -0.43 -7.51
C TYR A 6 -16.96 -0.85 -6.54
N TYR A 7 -15.70 -0.47 -6.80
CA TYR A 7 -14.59 -0.72 -5.87
C TYR A 7 -14.80 -0.04 -4.50
N ASN A 8 -15.25 1.22 -4.51
CA ASN A 8 -15.43 2.02 -3.29
C ASN A 8 -16.69 1.65 -2.50
N GLU A 9 -17.78 1.30 -3.16
CA GLU A 9 -19.13 1.26 -2.57
C GLU A 9 -19.89 -0.03 -2.85
N GLY A 10 -19.46 -0.81 -3.84
CA GLY A 10 -20.18 -2.00 -4.32
C GLY A 10 -19.89 -3.29 -3.56
N ASN A 11 -19.10 -3.23 -2.49
CA ASN A 11 -18.70 -4.36 -1.66
C ASN A 11 -18.25 -5.60 -2.48
N PRO A 12 -17.27 -5.46 -3.40
CA PRO A 12 -16.74 -6.60 -4.14
C PRO A 12 -16.14 -7.63 -3.17
N ASN A 13 -16.30 -8.91 -3.51
CA ASN A 13 -15.57 -9.98 -2.84
C ASN A 13 -14.05 -9.80 -2.99
N ASN A 14 -13.27 -10.51 -2.18
CA ASN A 14 -11.82 -10.30 -2.09
C ASN A 14 -11.10 -10.48 -3.43
N ILE A 15 -11.51 -11.47 -4.24
CA ILE A 15 -10.90 -11.75 -5.55
C ILE A 15 -11.15 -10.58 -6.51
N THR A 16 -12.41 -10.13 -6.61
CA THR A 16 -12.79 -9.01 -7.47
C THR A 16 -12.15 -7.71 -7.00
N ARG A 17 -12.07 -7.49 -5.68
CA ARG A 17 -11.41 -6.32 -5.09
C ARG A 17 -9.92 -6.30 -5.44
N ALA A 18 -9.21 -7.42 -5.29
CA ALA A 18 -7.80 -7.54 -5.66
C ALA A 18 -7.57 -7.31 -7.16
N ALA A 19 -8.41 -7.89 -8.03
CA ALA A 19 -8.32 -7.68 -9.48
C ALA A 19 -8.52 -6.21 -9.86
N LEU A 20 -9.50 -5.53 -9.25
CA LEU A 20 -9.75 -4.11 -9.45
C LEU A 20 -8.59 -3.25 -8.92
N PHE A 21 -8.01 -3.61 -7.76
CA PHE A 21 -6.85 -2.92 -7.22
C PHE A 21 -5.67 -2.97 -8.20
N ILE A 22 -5.32 -4.16 -8.72
CA ILE A 22 -4.27 -4.31 -9.73
C ILE A 22 -4.59 -3.48 -10.98
N PHE A 23 -5.84 -3.53 -11.45
CA PHE A 23 -6.28 -2.72 -12.59
C PHE A 23 -6.05 -1.22 -12.37
N PHE A 24 -6.42 -0.68 -11.21
CA PHE A 24 -6.20 0.75 -10.91
C PHE A 24 -4.73 1.09 -10.77
N MET A 25 -3.94 0.29 -10.04
CA MET A 25 -2.50 0.55 -9.86
C MET A 25 -1.72 0.44 -11.18
N ARG A 26 -2.24 -0.27 -12.17
CA ARG A 26 -1.64 -0.35 -13.51
C ARG A 26 -2.12 0.77 -14.44
N THR A 27 -3.35 1.25 -14.33
CA THR A 27 -3.96 2.18 -15.31
C THR A 27 -4.06 3.63 -14.86
N CYS A 28 -3.95 3.89 -13.56
CA CYS A 28 -4.03 5.24 -13.01
C CYS A 28 -2.68 5.94 -13.03
N TYR A 29 -2.71 7.26 -12.92
CA TYR A 29 -1.53 8.11 -13.01
C TYR A 29 -0.42 7.64 -12.05
N ASN A 30 0.76 7.35 -12.61
CA ASN A 30 1.95 6.86 -11.91
C ASN A 30 1.74 5.62 -11.02
N GLY A 31 0.64 4.88 -11.19
CA GLY A 31 0.30 3.74 -10.34
C GLY A 31 0.15 4.08 -8.85
N ILE A 32 -0.14 5.34 -8.53
CA ILE A 32 -0.27 5.79 -7.14
C ILE A 32 -1.60 5.30 -6.56
N TYR A 33 -1.55 4.69 -5.38
CA TYR A 33 -2.72 4.50 -4.54
C TYR A 33 -3.01 5.79 -3.75
N SER A 34 -4.21 6.35 -3.90
CA SER A 34 -4.64 7.55 -3.19
C SER A 34 -6.12 7.46 -2.85
N VAL A 35 -6.45 7.83 -1.63
CA VAL A 35 -7.83 7.87 -1.10
C VAL A 35 -8.16 9.27 -0.61
N ASN A 36 -9.45 9.60 -0.60
CA ASN A 36 -9.93 10.81 0.07
C ASN A 36 -10.07 10.58 1.59
N HIS A 37 -10.45 11.62 2.33
CA HIS A 37 -10.67 11.56 3.78
C HIS A 37 -11.74 10.52 4.22
N SER A 38 -12.61 10.09 3.31
CA SER A 38 -13.60 9.02 3.57
C SER A 38 -13.07 7.61 3.23
N GLY A 39 -11.76 7.47 2.94
CA GLY A 39 -11.14 6.20 2.54
C GLY A 39 -11.50 5.72 1.14
N LYS A 40 -12.14 6.56 0.32
CA LYS A 40 -12.54 6.18 -1.05
C LYS A 40 -11.43 6.47 -2.04
N LEU A 41 -11.13 5.51 -2.92
CA LEU A 41 -10.12 5.63 -3.97
C LEU A 41 -10.40 6.88 -4.84
N SER A 42 -9.40 7.77 -4.92
CA SER A 42 -9.49 9.09 -5.55
C SER A 42 -8.56 9.26 -6.77
N VAL A 43 -8.02 8.18 -7.29
CA VAL A 43 -7.07 8.18 -8.41
C VAL A 43 -7.68 8.68 -9.73
N THR A 44 -6.85 9.32 -10.55
CA THR A 44 -7.15 9.73 -11.93
C THR A 44 -6.56 8.74 -12.93
N PHE A 45 -7.23 8.54 -14.07
CA PHE A 45 -6.70 7.69 -15.13
C PHE A 45 -5.49 8.36 -15.79
N GLY A 46 -4.43 7.58 -16.03
CA GLY A 46 -3.22 8.07 -16.68
C GLY A 46 -3.43 8.39 -18.16
N ALA A 47 -2.54 9.21 -18.73
CA ALA A 47 -2.53 9.54 -20.15
C ALA A 47 -2.00 8.36 -20.98
N GLY A 48 -2.86 7.36 -21.18
CA GLY A 48 -2.82 6.39 -22.29
C GLY A 48 -1.46 5.92 -22.80
N GLY A 49 -0.79 5.04 -22.05
CA GLY A 49 0.24 4.15 -22.57
C GLY A 49 -0.28 2.70 -22.65
N ARG A 50 0.31 1.85 -23.50
CA ARG A 50 -0.02 0.41 -23.53
C ARG A 50 0.50 -0.24 -22.24
N VAL A 51 -0.35 -0.31 -21.23
CA VAL A 51 -0.02 -0.95 -19.95
C VAL A 51 -0.21 -2.45 -20.06
N LYS A 52 0.78 -3.23 -19.62
CA LYS A 52 0.62 -4.67 -19.39
C LYS A 52 -0.25 -4.87 -18.15
N LEU A 53 -1.54 -5.05 -18.37
CA LEU A 53 -2.57 -5.16 -17.33
C LEU A 53 -2.47 -6.47 -16.54
N LEU A 54 -2.20 -7.57 -17.24
CA LEU A 54 -2.13 -8.90 -16.66
C LEU A 54 -0.73 -9.47 -16.87
N GLU A 55 -0.11 -9.85 -15.76
CA GLU A 55 1.17 -10.55 -15.72
C GLU A 55 0.97 -11.88 -15.01
N GLU A 56 0.35 -12.83 -15.69
CA GLU A 56 -0.04 -14.12 -15.11
C GLU A 56 1.15 -14.86 -14.47
N GLU A 57 2.28 -14.92 -15.16
CA GLU A 57 3.49 -15.57 -14.67
C GLU A 57 3.99 -14.92 -13.38
N LEU A 58 3.96 -13.58 -13.29
CA LEU A 58 4.36 -12.85 -12.09
C LEU A 58 3.40 -13.12 -10.92
N ILE A 59 2.10 -13.18 -11.18
CA ILE A 59 1.09 -13.52 -10.14
C ILE A 59 1.33 -14.93 -9.62
N ARG A 60 1.55 -15.91 -10.52
CA ARG A 60 1.83 -17.30 -10.14
C ARG A 60 3.17 -17.45 -9.40
N PHE A 61 4.17 -16.67 -9.78
CA PHE A 61 5.45 -16.64 -9.10
C PHE A 61 5.32 -16.09 -7.67
N ASN A 62 4.67 -14.94 -7.50
CA ASN A 62 4.43 -14.34 -6.19
C ASN A 62 3.57 -15.26 -5.30
N HIS A 63 2.57 -15.94 -5.85
CA HIS A 63 1.80 -16.94 -5.11
C HIS A 63 2.70 -18.03 -4.50
N LYS A 64 3.66 -18.56 -5.27
CA LYS A 64 4.61 -19.57 -4.78
C LYS A 64 5.53 -19.01 -3.69
N LEU A 65 6.04 -17.79 -3.86
CA LEU A 65 6.91 -17.15 -2.87
C LEU A 65 6.21 -16.87 -1.54
N LEU A 66 4.91 -16.60 -1.58
CA LEU A 66 4.13 -16.22 -0.38
C LEU A 66 3.53 -17.42 0.37
N GLN A 67 3.81 -18.67 -0.01
CA GLN A 67 3.21 -19.84 0.66
C GLN A 67 3.60 -19.98 2.12
N ASP A 68 4.81 -19.57 2.49
CA ASP A 68 5.33 -19.63 3.85
C ASP A 68 5.44 -18.22 4.49
N VAL A 69 4.59 -17.29 4.05
CA VAL A 69 4.59 -15.90 4.53
C VAL A 69 3.30 -15.59 5.28
N VAL A 70 3.45 -15.06 6.50
CA VAL A 70 2.33 -14.49 7.25
C VAL A 70 2.23 -13.01 6.90
N ILE A 71 1.11 -12.61 6.30
CA ILE A 71 0.80 -11.21 5.96
C ILE A 71 -0.11 -10.65 7.04
N LEU A 72 0.32 -9.57 7.68
CA LEU A 72 -0.44 -8.85 8.71
C LEU A 72 -0.89 -7.49 8.15
N ASP A 73 -2.07 -7.05 8.56
CA ASP A 73 -2.60 -5.71 8.28
C ASP A 73 -2.80 -4.99 9.61
N GLY A 74 -1.99 -3.97 9.87
CA GLY A 74 -1.98 -3.29 11.15
C GLY A 74 -0.72 -2.47 11.40
N ASP A 75 -0.59 -2.01 12.63
CA ASP A 75 0.55 -1.23 13.09
C ASP A 75 1.80 -2.10 13.21
N TYR A 76 2.97 -1.59 12.78
CA TYR A 76 4.23 -2.33 12.83
C TYR A 76 4.57 -2.83 14.25
N ARG A 77 4.12 -2.14 15.30
CA ARG A 77 4.36 -2.54 16.69
C ARG A 77 3.81 -3.91 17.04
N GLN A 78 2.75 -4.34 16.35
CA GLN A 78 2.13 -5.67 16.54
C GLN A 78 3.06 -6.80 16.07
N THR A 79 4.07 -6.50 15.25
CA THR A 79 5.04 -7.50 14.79
C THR A 79 5.97 -7.99 15.90
N ALA A 80 6.07 -7.26 17.02
CA ALA A 80 6.88 -7.63 18.18
C ALA A 80 6.50 -9.01 18.75
N GLU A 81 5.22 -9.40 18.67
CA GLU A 81 4.74 -10.70 19.15
C GLU A 81 5.31 -11.90 18.37
N TYR A 82 5.84 -11.66 17.17
CA TYR A 82 6.41 -12.68 16.29
C TYR A 82 7.94 -12.73 16.38
N THR A 83 8.53 -12.03 17.35
CA THR A 83 9.99 -11.97 17.53
C THR A 83 10.53 -13.15 18.31
N GLY A 84 11.70 -13.62 17.89
CA GLY A 84 12.48 -14.63 18.60
C GLY A 84 13.97 -14.40 18.42
N ALA A 85 14.78 -15.28 19.00
CA ALA A 85 16.24 -15.16 19.00
C ALA A 85 16.90 -15.12 17.60
N ASN A 86 16.17 -15.55 16.56
CA ASN A 86 16.65 -15.60 15.17
C ASN A 86 15.83 -14.70 14.22
N SER A 87 15.20 -13.65 14.75
CA SER A 87 14.44 -12.69 13.93
C SER A 87 15.35 -11.58 13.40
N LEU A 88 15.12 -11.17 12.15
CA LEU A 88 15.70 -9.98 11.55
C LEU A 88 14.57 -9.03 11.15
N PHE A 89 14.68 -7.77 11.56
CA PHE A 89 13.76 -6.71 11.13
C PHE A 89 14.36 -5.88 10.01
N TYR A 90 13.54 -5.61 9.01
CA TYR A 90 13.80 -4.62 7.97
C TYR A 90 12.66 -3.59 7.99
N PHE A 91 13.01 -2.33 8.22
CA PHE A 91 12.05 -1.22 8.27
C PHE A 91 12.23 -0.32 7.06
N ASP A 92 11.13 -0.03 6.35
CA ASP A 92 11.04 0.92 5.24
C ASP A 92 9.85 1.86 5.47
N PRO A 93 9.92 2.77 6.48
CA PRO A 93 8.83 3.68 6.80
C PRO A 93 8.66 4.76 5.74
N PRO A 94 7.50 5.46 5.70
CA PRO A 94 7.35 6.65 4.88
C PRO A 94 8.46 7.68 5.16
N TYR A 95 9.14 8.16 4.11
CA TYR A 95 10.25 9.09 4.26
C TYR A 95 9.78 10.49 4.68
N LYS A 96 10.62 11.17 5.46
CA LYS A 96 10.43 12.60 5.77
C LYS A 96 10.54 13.42 4.46
N PRO A 97 9.62 14.37 4.20
CA PRO A 97 9.72 15.26 3.04
C PRO A 97 11.04 16.03 3.02
N VAL A 98 11.70 16.07 1.86
CA VAL A 98 13.04 16.69 1.69
C VAL A 98 12.98 18.23 1.73
N ASN A 99 11.81 18.83 1.51
CA ASN A 99 11.61 20.28 1.52
C ASN A 99 10.50 20.68 2.49
N GLU A 100 10.79 21.59 3.42
CA GLU A 100 9.80 22.23 4.33
C GLU A 100 8.80 23.13 3.57
N GLY A 101 9.04 23.38 2.28
CA GLY A 101 8.20 24.20 1.41
C GLY A 101 7.02 23.43 0.81
N ASN A 102 5.84 23.57 1.44
CA ASN A 102 4.51 23.57 0.81
C ASN A 102 4.28 22.68 -0.42
N SER A 103 4.42 21.37 -0.29
CA SER A 103 3.55 20.48 -1.06
C SER A 103 3.16 19.28 -0.20
N CYS A 104 1.89 19.28 0.20
CA CYS A 104 1.23 18.17 0.87
C CYS A 104 1.33 16.93 -0.04
N THR A 105 2.33 16.10 0.22
CA THR A 105 2.50 14.76 -0.37
C THR A 105 2.04 13.70 0.64
N SER A 106 0.95 14.00 1.36
CA SER A 106 0.33 13.02 2.24
C SER A 106 -0.40 12.00 1.37
N TYR A 107 0.26 10.87 1.12
CA TYR A 107 -0.31 9.72 0.40
C TYR A 107 -1.22 8.86 1.31
N MET A 108 -1.20 9.11 2.61
CA MET A 108 -1.93 8.37 3.64
C MET A 108 -2.74 9.33 4.51
N PRO A 109 -3.96 8.99 4.95
CA PRO A 109 -4.76 9.86 5.81
C PRO A 109 -4.13 10.19 7.18
N GLN A 110 -3.12 9.41 7.59
CA GLN A 110 -2.34 9.58 8.82
C GLN A 110 -0.89 9.85 8.42
N ASP A 111 -0.35 10.97 8.89
CA ASP A 111 1.02 11.37 8.61
C ASP A 111 1.99 10.60 9.52
N PHE A 112 2.97 9.90 8.92
CA PHE A 112 4.09 9.30 9.65
C PHE A 112 5.13 10.38 9.93
N GLY A 113 4.89 11.14 11.00
CA GLY A 113 5.67 12.32 11.38
C GLY A 113 6.96 12.01 12.16
N ASP A 114 7.61 13.06 12.65
CA ASP A 114 8.87 12.96 13.40
C ASP A 114 8.74 12.08 14.66
N GLU A 115 7.60 12.14 15.35
CA GLU A 115 7.33 11.30 16.52
C GLU A 115 7.28 9.81 16.15
N GLU A 116 6.65 9.46 15.01
CA GLU A 116 6.59 8.08 14.55
C GLU A 116 7.96 7.56 14.08
N GLN A 117 8.79 8.43 13.49
CA GLN A 117 10.19 8.10 13.18
C GLN A 117 11.00 7.79 14.45
N ILE A 118 10.82 8.58 15.53
CA ILE A 118 11.46 8.34 16.83
C ILE A 118 10.94 7.04 17.45
N ASN A 119 9.63 6.82 17.45
CA ASN A 119 9.01 5.61 17.97
C ASN A 119 9.55 4.36 17.26
N LEU A 120 9.70 4.42 15.94
CA LEU A 120 10.25 3.32 15.15
C LEU A 120 11.73 3.06 15.47
N ALA A 121 12.52 4.12 15.66
CA ALA A 121 13.93 3.99 16.05
C ALA A 121 14.09 3.27 17.41
N ASN A 122 13.14 3.48 18.32
CA ASN A 122 13.13 2.88 19.67
C ASN A 122 12.38 1.53 19.74
N PHE A 123 11.97 0.95 18.60
CA PHE A 123 11.11 -0.24 18.58
C PHE A 123 11.67 -1.46 19.33
N ASN A 124 13.01 -1.57 19.47
CA ASN A 124 13.69 -2.68 20.14
C ASN A 124 14.55 -2.23 21.36
N GLU A 125 14.28 -1.04 21.93
CA GLU A 125 14.84 -0.66 23.24
C GLU A 125 14.06 -1.26 24.42
#